data_AF-A0A1A8DT37-F1
#
_entry.id   AF-A0A1A8DT37-F1
#
_cell.length_a   1.000
_cell.length_b   1.000
_cell.length_c   1.000
_cell.angle_alpha   90.00
_cell.angle_beta   90.00
_cell.angle_gamma   90.00
#
_symmetry.space_group_name_H-M   'P 1'
#
loop_
_entity.id
_entity.type
_entity.pdbx_description
1 polymer ?
#
loop_
_entity_poly.entity_id
_entity_poly.type
_entity_poly.pdbx_seq_one_letter_code
_entity_poly.pdbx_strand_id
1 'polypeptide(L)'
;MSLYGGGSRGFYFNTVLSLARSLAAPQQAPIEKVQKLQCMCPVDFRGVFQLDERRRDAVIALGIFLVESNLQHKDVIVPYLIGLLKGLPKVQWIEESSERKGRETLPVAENFSFCLVTLLSDVAQRDENLRGQILEAIMDIMRVLQDICKTPDTHDKEYLCRYTVPTLLGVARAFGRYSNTDEPLLSKLFPRPSAPGLSAGDGIDAAPRRSFNDFRSILPSSLLTVCQGDTLKRKGSSNSSVSQQASPERGAGLTPSSPSGPSAQYFEGSYLPDGSAVDPDYYFSTISSSFSVSPLFTGSSSGDFQVPLDMLRQLLHMVEQFVSESFLKSMDNTLSELLEINPGFHLYYKTFSDPLYVAIFKML
;
A
#
# COMPACT_ATOMS: atom_id res chain seq x y z
N MET A 1 2.80 -29.06 -1.33
CA MET A 1 1.84 -27.98 -1.06
C MET A 1 2.48 -27.03 -0.07
N SER A 2 3.02 -25.90 -0.56
CA SER A 2 3.58 -24.85 0.29
C SER A 2 2.48 -23.80 0.48
N LEU A 3 1.85 -23.86 1.65
CA LEU A 3 1.07 -22.77 2.24
C LEU A 3 2.08 -21.89 2.98
N TYR A 4 1.88 -20.58 2.96
CA TYR A 4 2.73 -19.51 3.52
C TYR A 4 3.89 -19.04 2.63
N GLY A 5 3.67 -17.89 1.97
CA GLY A 5 4.76 -17.08 1.41
C GLY A 5 4.49 -16.29 0.13
N GLY A 6 3.28 -16.34 -0.45
CA GLY A 6 2.92 -15.53 -1.63
C GLY A 6 1.68 -14.70 -1.33
N GLY A 7 1.83 -13.38 -1.30
CA GLY A 7 0.71 -12.46 -1.09
C GLY A 7 -0.43 -12.71 -2.07
N SER A 8 -1.66 -12.38 -1.65
CA SER A 8 -2.95 -12.60 -2.32
C SER A 8 -3.09 -12.08 -3.77
N ARG A 9 -2.03 -11.52 -4.36
CA ARG A 9 -2.03 -10.81 -5.64
C ARG A 9 -1.52 -11.67 -6.79
N GLY A 10 -2.18 -11.55 -7.93
CA GLY A 10 -1.97 -12.41 -9.10
C GLY A 10 -0.58 -12.31 -9.74
N PHE A 11 -0.26 -13.29 -10.59
CA PHE A 11 1.02 -13.38 -11.31
C PHE A 11 1.38 -12.10 -12.08
N TYR A 12 0.39 -11.47 -12.72
CA TYR A 12 0.58 -10.23 -13.47
C TYR A 12 1.10 -9.10 -12.58
N PHE A 13 0.41 -8.82 -11.45
CA PHE A 13 0.81 -7.79 -10.50
C PHE A 13 2.26 -7.96 -10.05
N ASN A 14 2.63 -9.17 -9.62
CA ASN A 14 3.99 -9.47 -9.17
C ASN A 14 5.03 -9.22 -10.27
N THR A 15 4.72 -9.59 -11.51
CA THR A 15 5.60 -9.39 -12.67
C THR A 15 5.84 -7.90 -12.95
N VAL A 16 4.77 -7.11 -13.01
CA VAL A 16 4.88 -5.67 -13.31
C VAL A 16 5.54 -4.92 -12.16
N LEU A 17 5.28 -5.30 -10.91
CA LEU A 17 5.94 -4.73 -9.74
C LEU A 17 7.44 -5.06 -9.71
N SER A 18 7.84 -6.29 -10.03
CA SER A 18 9.25 -6.67 -10.17
C SER A 18 9.95 -5.90 -11.29
N LEU A 19 9.26 -5.67 -12.41
CA LEU A 19 9.77 -4.82 -13.50
C LEU A 19 10.01 -3.39 -13.00
N ALA A 20 9.03 -2.77 -12.35
CA ALA A 20 9.15 -1.41 -11.81
C ALA A 20 10.34 -1.26 -10.87
N ARG A 21 10.52 -2.19 -9.92
CA ARG A 21 11.66 -2.19 -8.99
C ARG A 21 13.01 -2.41 -9.67
N SER A 22 13.04 -3.24 -10.71
CA SER A 22 14.25 -3.44 -11.51
C SER A 22 14.61 -2.19 -12.31
N LEU A 23 13.61 -1.43 -12.76
CA LEU A 23 13.81 -0.13 -13.42
C LEU A 23 14.22 0.97 -12.44
N ALA A 24 13.80 0.88 -11.17
CA ALA A 24 14.14 1.86 -10.14
C ALA A 24 15.54 1.69 -9.55
N ALA A 25 16.15 0.50 -9.66
CA ALA A 25 17.46 0.21 -9.08
C ALA A 25 18.65 1.01 -9.67
N PRO A 26 18.71 1.29 -10.99
CA PRO A 26 19.74 2.15 -11.55
C PRO A 26 19.56 3.62 -11.15
N GLN A 27 20.69 4.35 -11.02
CA GLN A 27 20.68 5.80 -10.77
C GLN A 27 20.01 6.59 -11.91
N GLN A 28 20.03 6.06 -13.13
CA GLN A 28 19.36 6.65 -14.28
C GLN A 28 18.71 5.55 -15.15
N ALA A 29 17.39 5.42 -15.04
CA ALA A 29 16.57 4.50 -15.80
C ALA A 29 16.35 5.04 -17.22
N PRO A 30 16.53 4.22 -18.27
CA PRO A 30 16.21 4.65 -19.64
C PRO A 30 14.71 4.97 -19.79
N ILE A 31 14.39 6.19 -20.25
CA ILE A 31 13.00 6.66 -20.40
C ILE A 31 12.17 5.71 -21.27
N GLU A 32 12.74 5.14 -22.33
CA GLU A 32 12.05 4.19 -23.22
C GLU A 32 11.54 2.94 -22.48
N LYS A 33 12.26 2.48 -21.46
CA LYS A 33 11.82 1.33 -20.64
C LYS A 33 10.74 1.72 -19.64
N VAL A 34 10.83 2.94 -19.10
CA VAL A 34 9.82 3.50 -18.19
C VAL A 34 8.53 3.79 -18.94
N GLN A 35 8.61 4.30 -20.17
CA GLN A 35 7.46 4.49 -21.06
C GLN A 35 6.77 3.17 -21.38
N LYS A 36 7.49 2.05 -21.57
CA LYS A 36 6.86 0.73 -21.72
C LYS A 36 6.03 0.33 -20.50
N LEU A 37 6.49 0.64 -19.28
CA LEU A 37 5.71 0.45 -18.06
C LEU A 37 4.48 1.38 -18.04
N GLN A 38 4.66 2.66 -18.39
CA GLN A 38 3.56 3.61 -18.48
C GLN A 38 2.52 3.23 -19.53
N CYS A 39 2.90 2.62 -20.66
CA CYS A 39 1.98 2.13 -21.69
C CYS A 39 1.04 1.01 -21.20
N MET A 40 1.34 0.36 -20.07
CA MET A 40 0.45 -0.63 -19.44
C MET A 40 -0.62 0.04 -18.56
N CYS A 41 -0.45 1.32 -18.23
CA CYS A 41 -1.38 2.10 -17.43
C CYS A 41 -2.58 2.54 -18.28
N PRO A 42 -3.72 2.92 -17.66
CA PRO A 42 -4.90 3.39 -18.38
C PRO A 42 -4.59 4.67 -19.17
N VAL A 43 -5.05 4.73 -20.42
CA VAL A 43 -4.92 5.92 -21.26
C VAL A 43 -6.21 6.72 -21.19
N ASP A 44 -6.09 8.05 -21.17
CA ASP A 44 -7.22 8.95 -21.28
C ASP A 44 -7.79 8.87 -22.70
N PHE A 45 -9.06 8.47 -22.82
CA PHE A 45 -9.82 8.56 -24.05
C PHE A 45 -10.96 9.56 -23.90
N ARG A 46 -10.73 10.80 -24.36
CA ARG A 46 -11.71 11.90 -24.34
C ARG A 46 -12.22 12.26 -22.93
N GLY A 47 -11.33 12.25 -21.95
CA GLY A 47 -11.63 12.55 -20.54
C GLY A 47 -12.14 11.35 -19.74
N VAL A 48 -12.00 10.13 -20.26
CA VAL A 48 -12.48 8.89 -19.64
C VAL A 48 -11.36 7.87 -19.63
N PHE A 49 -11.00 7.42 -18.43
CA PHE A 49 -10.10 6.28 -18.23
C PHE A 49 -10.92 4.99 -18.12
N GLN A 50 -10.33 3.86 -18.48
CA GLN A 50 -10.87 2.53 -18.21
C GLN A 50 -9.95 1.83 -17.22
N LEU A 51 -10.49 1.37 -16.09
CA LEU A 51 -9.73 0.72 -15.03
C LEU A 51 -10.19 -0.73 -14.83
N ASP A 52 -9.46 -1.64 -15.46
CA ASP A 52 -9.46 -3.07 -15.13
C ASP A 52 -8.37 -3.40 -14.07
N GLU A 53 -8.32 -4.65 -13.59
CA GLU A 53 -7.34 -5.09 -12.58
C GLU A 53 -5.89 -4.84 -13.04
N ARG A 54 -5.57 -5.14 -14.30
CA ARG A 54 -4.20 -5.00 -14.84
C ARG A 54 -3.76 -3.56 -14.98
N ARG A 55 -4.67 -2.67 -15.39
CA ARG A 55 -4.40 -1.24 -15.53
C ARG A 55 -4.20 -0.58 -14.17
N ARG A 56 -4.99 -0.97 -13.16
CA ARG A 56 -4.78 -0.52 -11.77
C ARG A 56 -3.43 -0.99 -11.25
N ASP A 57 -3.11 -2.28 -11.42
CA ASP A 57 -1.81 -2.86 -11.05
C ASP A 57 -0.62 -2.14 -11.69
N ALA A 58 -0.73 -1.79 -12.98
CA ALA A 58 0.30 -1.05 -13.70
C ALA A 58 0.53 0.36 -13.13
N VAL A 59 -0.54 1.06 -12.73
CA VAL A 59 -0.42 2.38 -12.08
C VAL A 59 0.31 2.28 -10.75
N ILE A 60 -0.02 1.27 -9.93
CA ILE A 60 0.67 1.03 -8.67
C ILE A 60 2.15 0.74 -8.90
N ALA A 61 2.48 -0.11 -9.88
CA ALA A 61 3.87 -0.41 -10.22
C ALA A 61 4.62 0.82 -10.76
N LEU A 62 3.98 1.64 -11.60
CA LEU A 62 4.56 2.92 -12.06
C LEU A 62 4.83 3.86 -10.87
N GLY A 63 3.91 3.91 -9.91
CA GLY A 63 4.09 4.64 -8.66
C GLY A 63 5.27 4.14 -7.84
N ILE A 64 5.41 2.83 -7.69
CA ILE A 64 6.55 2.20 -7.00
C ILE A 64 7.87 2.53 -7.70
N PHE A 65 7.92 2.48 -9.05
CA PHE A 65 9.07 2.96 -9.78
C PHE A 65 9.39 4.42 -9.43
N LEU A 66 8.40 5.30 -9.48
CA LEU A 66 8.59 6.73 -9.25
C LEU A 66 9.18 7.01 -7.86
N VAL A 67 8.60 6.42 -6.80
CA VAL A 67 9.04 6.69 -5.41
C VAL A 67 10.33 5.96 -5.03
N GLU A 68 10.57 4.75 -5.54
CA GLU A 68 11.81 3.99 -5.24
C GLU A 68 13.00 4.45 -6.10
N SER A 69 12.78 5.10 -7.24
CA SER A 69 13.84 5.63 -8.12
C SER A 69 14.31 7.03 -7.75
N ASN A 70 13.81 7.59 -6.65
CA ASN A 70 14.00 8.99 -6.27
C ASN A 70 13.45 9.99 -7.32
N LEU A 71 12.20 9.76 -7.74
CA LEU A 71 11.43 10.63 -8.63
C LEU A 71 12.02 10.81 -10.04
N GLN A 72 12.63 9.77 -10.60
CA GLN A 72 13.08 9.80 -12.00
C GLN A 72 11.88 9.96 -12.97
N HIS A 73 12.06 10.76 -14.02
CA HIS A 73 11.04 11.05 -15.05
C HIS A 73 9.73 11.64 -14.50
N LYS A 74 9.80 12.33 -13.36
CA LYS A 74 8.65 12.97 -12.69
C LYS A 74 7.91 13.98 -13.59
N ASP A 75 8.61 14.62 -14.50
CA ASP A 75 8.09 15.58 -15.49
C ASP A 75 7.09 14.95 -16.46
N VAL A 76 7.14 13.63 -16.67
CA VAL A 76 6.19 12.88 -17.50
C VAL A 76 5.17 12.14 -16.64
N ILE A 77 5.63 11.51 -15.55
CA ILE A 77 4.80 10.60 -14.76
C ILE A 77 3.82 11.36 -13.86
N VAL A 78 4.25 12.43 -13.20
CA VAL A 78 3.40 13.16 -12.23
C VAL A 78 2.21 13.84 -12.92
N PRO A 79 2.36 14.54 -14.07
CA PRO A 79 1.21 15.08 -14.79
C PRO A 79 0.19 14.00 -15.19
N TYR A 80 0.68 12.82 -15.59
CA TYR A 80 -0.18 11.67 -15.89
C TYR A 80 -0.96 11.20 -14.65
N LEU A 81 -0.31 11.04 -13.49
CA LEU A 81 -0.96 10.63 -12.24
C LEU A 81 -1.99 11.65 -11.75
N ILE A 82 -1.69 12.95 -11.86
CA ILE A 82 -2.63 14.03 -11.54
C ILE A 82 -3.83 14.00 -12.51
N GLY A 83 -3.59 13.78 -13.81
CA GLY A 83 -4.65 13.62 -14.79
C GLY A 83 -5.57 12.44 -14.47
N LEU A 84 -4.98 11.30 -14.07
CA LEU A 84 -5.74 10.13 -13.63
C LEU A 84 -6.57 10.40 -12.37
N LEU A 85 -6.00 11.09 -11.37
CA LEU A 85 -6.72 11.50 -10.15
C LEU A 85 -7.96 12.35 -10.51
N LYS A 86 -7.78 13.35 -11.37
CA LYS A 86 -8.86 14.23 -11.84
C LYS A 86 -9.91 13.49 -12.68
N GLY A 87 -9.52 12.39 -13.32
CA GLY A 87 -10.40 11.54 -14.11
C GLY A 87 -11.25 10.54 -13.30
N LEU A 88 -10.91 10.29 -12.03
CA LEU A 88 -11.60 9.30 -11.18
C LEU A 88 -13.14 9.45 -11.11
N PRO A 89 -13.75 10.65 -11.09
CA PRO A 89 -15.21 10.77 -11.02
C PRO A 89 -15.92 10.19 -12.24
N LYS A 90 -15.24 10.13 -13.40
CA LYS A 90 -15.80 9.73 -14.70
C LYS A 90 -15.21 8.41 -15.21
N VAL A 91 -14.40 7.74 -14.42
CA VAL A 91 -13.69 6.54 -14.84
C VAL A 91 -14.64 5.37 -15.05
N GLN A 92 -14.38 4.57 -16.07
CA GLN A 92 -15.10 3.32 -16.27
C GLN A 92 -14.40 2.20 -15.48
N TRP A 93 -15.03 1.76 -14.40
CA TRP A 93 -14.58 0.61 -13.63
C TRP A 93 -14.94 -0.68 -14.36
N ILE A 94 -13.94 -1.54 -14.57
CA ILE A 94 -14.11 -2.87 -15.14
C ILE A 94 -13.71 -3.86 -14.05
N GLU A 95 -14.73 -4.47 -13.45
CA GLU A 95 -14.56 -5.51 -12.44
C GLU A 95 -15.02 -6.85 -13.03
N GLU A 96 -14.19 -7.88 -12.85
CA GLU A 96 -14.65 -9.25 -13.09
C GLU A 96 -15.61 -9.62 -11.97
N SER A 97 -16.79 -10.13 -12.31
CA SER A 97 -17.81 -10.62 -11.37
C SER A 97 -17.34 -11.91 -10.70
N SER A 98 -16.26 -11.85 -9.93
CA SER A 98 -15.85 -12.93 -9.06
C SER A 98 -16.59 -12.74 -7.75
N GLU A 99 -17.79 -13.31 -7.67
CA GLU A 99 -18.63 -13.39 -6.46
C GLU A 99 -17.89 -14.03 -5.26
N ARG A 100 -16.67 -14.54 -5.46
CA ARG A 100 -15.81 -15.22 -4.47
C ARG A 100 -14.65 -14.39 -3.90
N LYS A 101 -14.20 -13.29 -4.53
CA LYS A 101 -13.25 -12.33 -3.91
C LYS A 101 -14.09 -11.28 -3.18
N GLY A 102 -14.76 -11.59 -2.08
CA GLY A 102 -14.15 -11.80 -0.76
C GLY A 102 -14.66 -10.65 0.13
N ARG A 103 -15.59 -10.93 1.05
CA ARG A 103 -16.19 -9.96 2.00
C ARG A 103 -15.17 -9.26 2.92
N GLU A 104 -13.89 -9.53 2.73
CA GLU A 104 -12.78 -9.14 3.58
C GLU A 104 -11.94 -8.00 2.97
N THR A 105 -12.19 -7.59 1.72
CA THR A 105 -11.48 -6.46 1.10
C THR A 105 -12.42 -5.28 0.86
N LEU A 106 -11.92 -4.08 1.12
CA LEU A 106 -12.61 -2.83 0.81
C LEU A 106 -12.87 -2.67 -0.69
N PRO A 107 -13.85 -1.84 -1.09
CA PRO A 107 -14.19 -1.65 -2.50
C PRO A 107 -12.98 -1.30 -3.36
N VAL A 108 -12.96 -1.80 -4.60
CA VAL A 108 -11.86 -1.58 -5.54
C VAL A 108 -11.57 -0.10 -5.77
N ALA A 109 -12.62 0.73 -5.87
CA ALA A 109 -12.48 2.17 -6.04
C ALA A 109 -11.82 2.86 -4.85
N GLU A 110 -12.15 2.44 -3.63
CA GLU A 110 -11.54 2.95 -2.41
C GLU A 110 -10.06 2.57 -2.31
N ASN A 111 -9.75 1.29 -2.52
CA ASN A 111 -8.37 0.82 -2.44
C ASN A 111 -7.49 1.46 -3.51
N PHE A 112 -8.00 1.62 -4.73
CA PHE A 112 -7.25 2.27 -5.80
C PHE A 112 -7.03 3.76 -5.53
N SER A 113 -8.08 4.51 -5.13
CA SER A 113 -7.94 5.94 -4.84
C SER A 113 -7.05 6.19 -3.63
N PHE A 114 -7.13 5.34 -2.60
CA PHE A 114 -6.23 5.34 -1.45
C PHE A 114 -4.77 5.21 -1.88
N CYS A 115 -4.45 4.23 -2.74
CA CYS A 115 -3.07 4.07 -3.22
C CYS A 115 -2.61 5.23 -4.11
N LEU A 116 -3.46 5.74 -5.00
CA LEU A 116 -3.11 6.85 -5.89
C LEU A 116 -2.83 8.13 -5.11
N VAL A 117 -3.65 8.44 -4.11
CA VAL A 117 -3.42 9.61 -3.24
C VAL A 117 -2.20 9.39 -2.35
N THR A 118 -2.01 8.17 -1.80
CA THR A 118 -0.79 7.83 -1.02
C THR A 118 0.48 8.05 -1.85
N LEU A 119 0.49 7.57 -3.09
CA LEU A 119 1.58 7.80 -4.05
C LEU A 119 1.85 9.29 -4.26
N LEU A 120 0.80 10.08 -4.52
CA LEU A 120 0.94 11.51 -4.75
C LEU A 120 1.43 12.25 -3.49
N SER A 121 0.97 11.86 -2.30
CA SER A 121 1.49 12.39 -1.03
C SER A 121 2.97 12.05 -0.83
N ASP A 122 3.41 10.84 -1.16
CA ASP A 122 4.82 10.44 -1.13
C ASP A 122 5.70 11.28 -2.09
N VAL A 123 5.15 11.70 -3.23
CA VAL A 123 5.82 12.61 -4.18
C VAL A 123 5.85 14.04 -3.62
N ALA A 124 4.72 14.54 -3.11
CA ALA A 124 4.60 15.89 -2.53
C ALA A 124 5.51 16.08 -1.30
N GLN A 125 5.77 15.02 -0.54
CA GLN A 125 6.72 15.04 0.57
C GLN A 125 8.15 15.22 0.06
N ARG A 126 8.52 14.54 -1.03
CA ARG A 126 9.89 14.49 -1.58
C ARG A 126 10.24 15.64 -2.53
N ASP A 127 9.26 16.30 -3.14
CA ASP A 127 9.48 17.41 -4.07
C ASP A 127 8.57 18.60 -3.78
N GLU A 128 9.17 19.66 -3.21
CA GLU A 128 8.45 20.87 -2.83
C GLU A 128 7.82 21.60 -4.02
N ASN A 129 8.41 21.49 -5.21
CA ASN A 129 7.90 22.16 -6.42
C ASN A 129 6.58 21.54 -6.90
N LEU A 130 6.38 20.24 -6.62
CA LEU A 130 5.18 19.50 -6.99
C LEU A 130 4.12 19.51 -5.88
N ARG A 131 4.53 19.79 -4.63
CA ARG A 131 3.67 19.73 -3.44
C ARG A 131 2.39 20.54 -3.59
N GLY A 132 2.49 21.81 -3.97
CA GLY A 132 1.33 22.69 -4.13
C GLY A 132 0.33 22.17 -5.16
N GLN A 133 0.84 21.78 -6.34
CA GLN A 133 0.02 21.26 -7.44
C GLN A 133 -0.68 19.95 -7.06
N ILE A 134 0.01 19.06 -6.34
CA ILE A 134 -0.55 17.78 -5.90
C ILE A 134 -1.65 18.00 -4.86
N LEU A 135 -1.38 18.82 -3.84
CA LEU A 135 -2.35 19.11 -2.79
C LEU A 135 -3.60 19.79 -3.35
N GLU A 136 -3.43 20.74 -4.28
CA GLU A 136 -4.54 21.37 -4.99
C GLU A 136 -5.37 20.33 -5.77
N ALA A 137 -4.71 19.43 -6.51
CA ALA A 137 -5.41 18.38 -7.25
C ALA A 137 -6.20 17.42 -6.32
N ILE A 138 -5.66 17.08 -5.14
CA ILE A 138 -6.34 16.25 -4.13
C ILE A 138 -7.56 17.00 -3.56
N MET A 139 -7.42 18.29 -3.27
CA MET A 139 -8.53 19.12 -2.78
C MET A 139 -9.63 19.28 -3.84
N ASP A 140 -9.25 19.47 -5.10
CA ASP A 140 -10.17 19.59 -6.22
C ASP A 140 -11.01 18.33 -6.40
N ILE A 141 -10.38 17.14 -6.40
CA ILE A 141 -11.12 15.88 -6.54
C ILE A 141 -12.07 15.65 -5.37
N MET A 142 -11.68 16.00 -4.14
CA MET A 142 -12.57 15.92 -2.98
C MET A 142 -13.81 16.81 -3.15
N ARG A 143 -13.65 18.04 -3.67
CA ARG A 143 -14.79 18.93 -3.96
C ARG A 143 -15.70 18.36 -5.04
N VAL A 144 -15.14 17.86 -6.13
CA VAL A 144 -15.94 17.26 -7.22
C VAL A 144 -16.74 16.06 -6.70
N LEU A 145 -16.12 15.17 -5.91
CA LEU A 145 -16.82 14.03 -5.30
C LEU A 145 -17.89 14.50 -4.31
N GLN A 146 -17.63 15.55 -3.53
CA GLN A 146 -18.63 16.16 -2.64
C GLN A 146 -19.85 16.66 -3.41
N ASP A 147 -19.64 17.37 -4.51
CA ASP A 147 -20.72 17.97 -5.31
C ASP A 147 -21.61 16.90 -5.96
N ILE A 148 -21.00 15.81 -6.44
CA ILE A 148 -21.73 14.63 -6.92
C ILE A 148 -22.57 14.02 -5.80
N CYS A 149 -21.98 13.81 -4.61
CA CYS A 149 -22.70 13.28 -3.45
C CYS A 149 -23.78 14.24 -2.91
N LYS A 150 -23.69 15.55 -3.14
CA LYS A 150 -24.74 16.51 -2.74
C LYS A 150 -25.98 16.44 -3.61
N THR A 151 -25.88 15.88 -4.81
CA THR A 151 -26.98 15.83 -5.80
C THR A 151 -27.24 14.41 -6.31
N PRO A 152 -27.45 13.43 -5.39
CA PRO A 152 -27.49 12.01 -5.74
C PRO A 152 -28.57 11.66 -6.77
N ASP A 153 -29.70 12.37 -6.78
CA ASP A 153 -30.81 12.15 -7.72
C ASP A 153 -30.48 12.53 -9.18
N THR A 154 -29.42 13.29 -9.41
CA THR A 154 -28.95 13.65 -10.76
C THR A 154 -27.93 12.66 -11.33
N HIS A 155 -27.58 11.64 -10.55
CA HIS A 155 -26.54 10.67 -10.86
C HIS A 155 -27.08 9.24 -10.83
N ASP A 156 -26.36 8.34 -11.49
CA ASP A 156 -26.64 6.91 -11.39
C ASP A 156 -26.35 6.43 -9.96
N LYS A 157 -27.40 6.04 -9.22
CA LYS A 157 -27.30 5.66 -7.81
C LYS A 157 -26.41 4.43 -7.61
N GLU A 158 -26.41 3.49 -8.55
CA GLU A 158 -25.53 2.32 -8.50
C GLU A 158 -24.07 2.76 -8.54
N TYR A 159 -23.70 3.55 -9.54
CA TYR A 159 -22.34 4.06 -9.71
C TYR A 159 -21.91 4.94 -8.54
N LEU A 160 -22.83 5.76 -8.01
CA LEU A 160 -22.58 6.59 -6.83
C LEU A 160 -22.18 5.73 -5.63
N CYS A 161 -23.01 4.75 -5.26
CA CYS A 161 -22.79 3.90 -4.09
C CYS A 161 -21.64 2.90 -4.29
N ARG A 162 -21.44 2.40 -5.52
CA ARG A 162 -20.41 1.39 -5.82
C ARG A 162 -19.03 1.97 -6.01
N TYR A 163 -18.92 3.20 -6.51
CA TYR A 163 -17.65 3.77 -6.94
C TYR A 163 -17.39 5.18 -6.42
N THR A 164 -18.35 6.10 -6.49
CA THR A 164 -18.10 7.50 -6.13
C THR A 164 -17.84 7.66 -4.64
N VAL A 165 -18.73 7.14 -3.79
CA VAL A 165 -18.57 7.21 -2.33
C VAL A 165 -17.33 6.44 -1.87
N PRO A 166 -17.05 5.21 -2.34
CA PRO A 166 -15.79 4.54 -2.03
C PRO A 166 -14.55 5.28 -2.51
N THR A 167 -14.59 5.94 -3.68
CA THR A 167 -13.48 6.79 -4.14
C THR A 167 -13.20 7.90 -3.14
N LEU A 168 -14.24 8.60 -2.66
CA LEU A 168 -14.14 9.64 -1.64
C LEU A 168 -13.55 9.11 -0.34
N LEU A 169 -13.99 7.94 0.13
CA LEU A 169 -13.43 7.28 1.31
C LEU A 169 -11.92 7.02 1.15
N GLY A 170 -11.49 6.50 0.00
CA GLY A 170 -10.07 6.23 -0.23
C GLY A 170 -9.22 7.51 -0.29
N VAL A 171 -9.75 8.59 -0.90
CA VAL A 171 -9.10 9.90 -0.89
C VAL A 171 -8.99 10.45 0.54
N ALA A 172 -10.08 10.46 1.30
CA ALA A 172 -10.11 10.96 2.67
C ALA A 172 -9.16 10.17 3.59
N ARG A 173 -9.14 8.84 3.45
CA ARG A 173 -8.25 7.96 4.20
C ARG A 173 -6.77 8.20 3.91
N ALA A 174 -6.41 8.56 2.69
CA ALA A 174 -5.01 8.80 2.30
C ALA A 174 -4.57 10.26 2.47
N PHE A 175 -5.51 11.19 2.64
CA PHE A 175 -5.24 12.62 2.68
C PHE A 175 -4.20 12.97 3.75
N GLY A 176 -3.17 13.72 3.34
CA GLY A 176 -2.07 14.17 4.21
C GLY A 176 -1.19 13.04 4.77
N ARG A 177 -1.40 11.78 4.40
CA ARG A 177 -0.56 10.67 4.88
C ARG A 177 0.69 10.54 4.02
N TYR A 178 1.82 10.50 4.69
CA TYR A 178 3.13 10.19 4.12
C TYR A 178 3.94 9.37 5.14
N SER A 179 5.07 8.82 4.69
CA SER A 179 5.94 8.06 5.58
C SER A 179 6.81 8.98 6.42
N ASN A 180 6.93 8.68 7.72
CA ASN A 180 7.87 9.34 8.64
C ASN A 180 9.28 8.74 8.59
N THR A 181 9.54 7.86 7.62
CA THR A 181 10.85 7.24 7.39
C THR A 181 11.29 7.49 5.95
N ASP A 182 12.56 7.26 5.64
CA ASP A 182 13.09 7.37 4.27
C ASP A 182 12.32 6.52 3.25
N GLU A 183 11.85 5.33 3.67
CA GLU A 183 11.05 4.45 2.82
C GLU A 183 9.64 5.06 2.56
N PRO A 184 9.22 5.20 1.28
CA PRO A 184 7.87 5.67 0.91
C PRO A 184 6.75 4.83 1.52
N LEU A 185 5.63 5.47 1.86
CA LEU A 185 4.47 4.75 2.42
C LEU A 185 3.91 3.76 1.41
N LEU A 186 3.89 4.14 0.12
CA LEU A 186 3.49 3.24 -0.96
C LEU A 186 4.38 1.98 -1.03
N SER A 187 5.69 2.10 -0.79
CA SER A 187 6.60 0.95 -0.76
C SER A 187 6.31 0.02 0.41
N LYS A 188 5.95 0.56 1.58
CA LYS A 188 5.50 -0.22 2.74
C LYS A 188 4.18 -0.96 2.49
N LEU A 189 3.27 -0.36 1.72
CA LEU A 189 2.02 -1.02 1.31
C LEU A 189 2.26 -2.18 0.33
N PHE A 190 3.41 -2.18 -0.36
CA PHE A 190 3.77 -3.20 -1.35
C PHE A 190 5.17 -3.73 -1.09
N PRO A 191 5.45 -4.38 0.07
CA PRO A 191 6.81 -4.73 0.45
C PRO A 191 7.50 -5.63 -0.58
N ARG A 192 8.83 -5.63 -0.58
CA ARG A 192 9.58 -6.59 -1.38
C ARG A 192 9.30 -8.00 -0.84
N PRO A 193 9.13 -9.02 -1.70
CA PRO A 193 9.06 -10.40 -1.25
C PRO A 193 10.29 -10.67 -0.38
N SER A 194 10.06 -11.06 0.89
CA SER A 194 11.14 -11.45 1.76
C SER A 194 11.86 -12.63 1.11
N ALA A 195 13.15 -12.47 0.83
CA ALA A 195 13.97 -13.63 0.52
C ALA A 195 13.83 -14.60 1.70
N PRO A 196 13.64 -15.92 1.46
CA PRO A 196 13.58 -16.87 2.57
C PRO A 196 14.83 -16.66 3.41
N GLY A 197 14.62 -16.20 4.65
CA GLY A 197 15.69 -15.81 5.54
C GLY A 197 16.67 -16.97 5.65
N LEU A 198 17.93 -16.71 5.34
CA LEU A 198 19.01 -17.48 5.93
C LEU A 198 18.92 -17.17 7.43
N SER A 199 18.28 -18.05 8.18
CA SER A 199 18.26 -17.97 9.64
C SER A 199 19.71 -17.80 10.09
N ALA A 200 20.00 -16.66 10.71
CA ALA A 200 21.18 -16.49 11.53
C ALA A 200 20.99 -17.35 12.78
N GLY A 201 21.12 -18.66 12.60
CA GLY A 201 21.26 -19.66 13.63
C GLY A 201 22.69 -20.16 13.56
N ASP A 202 23.30 -20.24 14.74
CA ASP A 202 24.68 -20.62 15.02
C ASP A 202 25.30 -21.61 14.02
N GLY A 203 26.58 -21.35 13.73
CA GLY A 203 27.40 -22.18 12.87
C GLY A 203 27.36 -23.65 13.27
N ILE A 204 26.66 -24.44 12.46
CA ILE A 204 26.83 -25.88 12.36
C ILE A 204 26.82 -26.22 10.87
N ASP A 205 27.99 -26.59 10.36
CA ASP A 205 28.30 -27.21 9.07
C ASP A 205 27.16 -27.25 8.02
N ALA A 206 26.93 -26.11 7.36
CA ALA A 206 26.20 -26.09 6.11
C ALA A 206 27.15 -26.45 4.97
N ALA A 207 26.90 -27.61 4.33
CA ALA A 207 27.59 -28.10 3.15
C ALA A 207 27.78 -27.00 2.08
N PRO A 208 28.90 -26.99 1.33
CA PRO A 208 29.21 -25.91 0.40
C PRO A 208 28.10 -25.77 -0.64
N ARG A 209 27.59 -24.54 -0.74
CA ARG A 209 26.57 -24.11 -1.68
C ARG A 209 26.97 -24.54 -3.09
N ARG A 210 26.08 -25.28 -3.77
CA ARG A 210 26.27 -25.68 -5.17
C ARG A 210 26.40 -24.42 -6.04
N SER A 211 27.63 -24.18 -6.47
CA SER A 211 27.98 -23.18 -7.48
C SER A 211 27.27 -23.50 -8.79
N PHE A 212 26.95 -22.47 -9.57
CA PHE A 212 26.28 -22.51 -10.89
C PHE A 212 27.04 -23.30 -12.00
N ASN A 213 28.06 -24.08 -11.63
CA ASN A 213 28.80 -24.97 -12.52
C ASN A 213 28.32 -26.43 -12.49
N ASP A 214 27.36 -26.79 -11.62
CA ASP A 214 26.78 -28.15 -11.62
C ASP A 214 25.67 -28.31 -12.67
N PHE A 215 26.01 -28.10 -13.95
CA PHE A 215 25.24 -28.70 -15.02
C PHE A 215 25.43 -30.23 -14.94
N ARG A 216 24.41 -30.94 -14.48
CA ARG A 216 24.37 -32.39 -14.66
C ARG A 216 24.30 -32.66 -16.15
N SER A 217 25.35 -33.26 -16.68
CA SER A 217 25.41 -33.75 -18.05
C SER A 217 24.14 -34.54 -18.40
N ILE A 218 23.55 -34.26 -19.57
CA ILE A 218 22.39 -34.98 -20.12
C ILE A 218 22.85 -36.33 -20.73
N LEU A 219 24.15 -36.65 -20.67
CA LEU A 219 24.70 -37.87 -21.24
C LEU A 219 24.39 -39.08 -20.34
N PRO A 220 23.92 -40.21 -20.91
CA PRO A 220 23.72 -41.45 -20.16
C PRO A 220 25.00 -41.92 -19.48
N SER A 221 24.85 -42.48 -18.27
CA SER A 221 25.95 -42.96 -17.41
C SER A 221 26.90 -43.97 -18.08
N SER A 222 26.45 -44.63 -19.14
CA SER A 222 27.23 -45.56 -19.96
C SER A 222 28.35 -44.91 -20.77
N LEU A 223 28.38 -43.58 -20.90
CA LEU A 223 29.44 -42.84 -21.60
C LEU A 223 30.49 -42.21 -20.67
N LEU A 224 30.25 -42.18 -19.35
CA LEU A 224 31.12 -41.48 -18.39
C LEU A 224 32.30 -42.31 -17.89
N THR A 225 32.33 -43.62 -18.15
CA THR A 225 33.37 -44.54 -17.62
C THR A 225 34.68 -44.50 -18.41
N VAL A 226 34.76 -43.75 -19.51
CA VAL A 226 35.96 -43.72 -20.39
C VAL A 226 36.93 -42.58 -20.05
N CYS A 227 36.56 -41.62 -19.17
CA CYS A 227 37.30 -40.35 -19.10
C CYS A 227 37.90 -39.95 -17.74
N GLN A 228 37.90 -40.79 -16.69
CA GLN A 228 38.49 -40.38 -15.40
C GLN A 228 39.45 -41.43 -14.84
N GLY A 229 40.71 -41.31 -15.25
CA GLY A 229 41.87 -41.89 -14.58
C GLY A 229 42.55 -40.86 -13.67
N ASP A 230 42.99 -41.34 -12.51
CA ASP A 230 44.05 -40.85 -11.62
C ASP A 230 43.96 -39.44 -10.98
N THR A 231 43.78 -39.39 -9.64
CA THR A 231 44.88 -39.12 -8.67
C THR A 231 44.41 -38.96 -7.20
N LEU A 232 44.82 -39.95 -6.38
CA LEU A 232 45.46 -39.92 -5.03
C LEU A 232 45.20 -38.79 -3.97
N LYS A 233 44.60 -39.24 -2.84
CA LYS A 233 45.01 -39.17 -1.40
C LYS A 233 45.70 -37.91 -0.80
N ARG A 234 45.16 -37.41 0.34
CA ARG A 234 45.93 -37.23 1.61
C ARG A 234 45.04 -37.08 2.87
N LYS A 235 45.58 -37.55 4.00
CA LYS A 235 45.04 -37.75 5.37
C LYS A 235 45.77 -36.82 6.36
N GLY A 236 45.18 -36.46 7.51
CA GLY A 236 45.95 -36.00 8.69
C GLY A 236 45.16 -35.26 9.78
N SER A 237 45.30 -35.72 11.03
CA SER A 237 44.58 -35.41 12.28
C SER A 237 45.16 -34.25 13.12
N SER A 238 44.42 -33.76 14.15
CA SER A 238 44.74 -33.82 15.62
C SER A 238 44.41 -32.58 16.50
N ASN A 239 43.60 -32.84 17.54
CA ASN A 239 43.62 -32.49 19.00
C ASN A 239 43.72 -31.08 19.63
N SER A 240 42.91 -30.95 20.72
CA SER A 240 43.12 -30.32 22.07
C SER A 240 42.15 -29.16 22.40
N SER A 241 41.64 -28.87 23.61
CA SER A 241 41.42 -29.54 24.91
C SER A 241 40.71 -28.54 25.87
N VAL A 242 39.68 -28.99 26.62
CA VAL A 242 39.28 -28.69 28.05
C VAL A 242 39.42 -27.23 28.55
N SER A 243 38.40 -26.55 29.12
CA SER A 243 38.04 -26.64 30.57
C SER A 243 36.84 -25.76 30.98
N GLN A 244 35.89 -26.40 31.70
CA GLN A 244 35.26 -26.04 32.99
C GLN A 244 34.48 -24.73 33.28
N GLN A 245 33.23 -24.96 33.74
CA GLN A 245 32.53 -24.41 34.93
C GLN A 245 32.13 -22.92 34.97
N ALA A 246 31.08 -22.45 35.66
CA ALA A 246 29.87 -23.00 36.28
C ALA A 246 29.00 -21.78 36.71
N SER A 247 27.68 -21.96 36.82
CA SER A 247 26.68 -21.01 37.35
C SER A 247 26.84 -20.76 38.87
N PRO A 248 26.12 -19.79 39.52
CA PRO A 248 24.75 -20.08 40.00
C PRO A 248 23.77 -18.87 40.16
N GLU A 249 22.50 -19.20 40.41
CA GLU A 249 21.36 -18.32 40.77
C GLU A 249 21.17 -18.09 42.30
N ARG A 250 20.37 -17.06 42.66
CA ARG A 250 19.45 -16.82 43.84
C ARG A 250 19.57 -15.37 44.35
N GLY A 251 18.55 -14.61 44.81
CA GLY A 251 17.10 -14.78 45.00
C GLY A 251 16.49 -13.57 45.77
N ALA A 252 15.18 -13.34 45.57
CA ALA A 252 14.13 -12.70 46.40
C ALA A 252 14.28 -11.32 47.12
N GLY A 253 13.28 -10.43 46.93
CA GLY A 253 13.01 -9.27 47.81
C GLY A 253 11.82 -8.35 47.40
N LEU A 254 10.61 -8.68 47.88
CA LEU A 254 9.46 -7.85 48.36
C LEU A 254 9.05 -6.50 47.69
N THR A 255 7.76 -6.43 47.29
CA THR A 255 6.87 -5.27 46.93
C THR A 255 6.43 -4.44 48.17
N PRO A 256 5.84 -3.21 48.14
CA PRO A 256 4.67 -2.75 47.32
C PRO A 256 4.69 -1.25 46.87
N SER A 257 3.86 -0.82 45.90
CA SER A 257 2.63 -0.03 46.14
C SER A 257 1.98 0.41 44.81
N SER A 258 0.66 0.35 44.70
CA SER A 258 -0.22 1.12 43.80
C SER A 258 -1.13 1.98 44.71
N PRO A 259 -1.75 3.13 44.31
CA PRO A 259 -2.57 3.26 43.10
C PRO A 259 -2.66 4.68 42.47
N SER A 260 -2.83 4.77 41.15
CA SER A 260 -3.48 5.92 40.48
C SER A 260 -3.84 5.51 39.06
N GLY A 261 -5.11 5.30 38.78
CA GLY A 261 -5.58 5.18 37.40
C GLY A 261 -5.37 6.50 36.66
N PRO A 262 -5.15 6.44 35.34
CA PRO A 262 -6.06 7.20 34.51
C PRO A 262 -6.48 6.45 33.25
N SER A 263 -7.73 6.69 32.88
CA SER A 263 -8.22 6.77 31.49
C SER A 263 -8.23 5.49 30.67
N ALA A 264 -9.41 5.21 30.13
CA ALA A 264 -9.63 4.27 29.04
C ALA A 264 -8.48 4.34 28.01
N GLN A 265 -7.88 3.18 27.75
CA GLN A 265 -7.00 2.93 26.62
C GLN A 265 -7.80 3.15 25.32
N TYR A 266 -7.95 4.42 24.92
CA TYR A 266 -8.56 4.79 23.66
C TYR A 266 -7.54 4.53 22.55
N PHE A 267 -7.62 3.34 21.97
CA PHE A 267 -7.34 3.09 20.56
C PHE A 267 -5.98 3.56 20.01
N GLU A 268 -4.89 3.28 20.75
CA GLU A 268 -3.53 3.44 20.24
C GLU A 268 -3.10 2.12 19.57
N GLY A 269 -3.63 1.89 18.36
CA GLY A 269 -3.61 0.58 17.71
C GLY A 269 -2.94 0.54 16.34
N SER A 270 -2.08 1.50 15.98
CA SER A 270 -1.41 1.39 14.66
C SER A 270 0.05 1.82 14.57
N TYR A 271 0.77 1.75 15.68
CA TYR A 271 2.21 1.47 15.68
C TYR A 271 2.51 0.51 16.84
N LEU A 272 3.22 -0.59 16.57
CA LEU A 272 3.91 -1.29 17.65
C LEU A 272 5.04 -0.35 18.14
N PRO A 273 5.40 -0.37 19.44
CA PRO A 273 6.43 0.50 20.02
C PRO A 273 7.80 0.40 19.33
N ASP A 274 8.01 -0.62 18.49
CA ASP A 274 9.24 -0.89 17.73
C ASP A 274 9.25 -0.29 16.31
N GLY A 275 8.18 0.40 15.88
CA GLY A 275 8.10 0.99 14.54
C GLY A 275 7.89 -0.01 13.41
N SER A 276 7.57 -1.27 13.71
CA SER A 276 7.20 -2.26 12.69
C SER A 276 5.85 -1.93 12.07
N ALA A 277 5.79 -2.03 10.74
CA ALA A 277 4.60 -1.72 9.96
C ALA A 277 3.49 -2.74 10.25
N VAL A 278 2.26 -2.25 10.42
CA VAL A 278 1.07 -3.09 10.38
C VAL A 278 1.04 -3.86 9.05
N ASP A 279 0.57 -5.10 9.08
CA ASP A 279 0.36 -5.92 7.88
C ASP A 279 -0.28 -5.08 6.76
N PRO A 280 0.37 -4.92 5.58
CA PRO A 280 -0.16 -4.11 4.48
C PRO A 280 -1.58 -4.50 4.08
N ASP A 281 -1.96 -5.78 4.25
CA ASP A 281 -3.30 -6.25 3.93
C ASP A 281 -4.38 -5.59 4.81
N TYR A 282 -4.03 -5.15 6.04
CA TYR A 282 -4.95 -4.43 6.93
C TYR A 282 -5.43 -3.10 6.35
N TYR A 283 -4.56 -2.40 5.59
CA TYR A 283 -4.94 -1.17 4.89
C TYR A 283 -5.97 -1.38 3.78
N PHE A 284 -6.03 -2.59 3.22
CA PHE A 284 -6.93 -2.95 2.13
C PHE A 284 -8.21 -3.65 2.57
N SER A 285 -8.26 -4.11 3.83
CA SER A 285 -9.40 -4.82 4.41
C SER A 285 -10.20 -3.99 5.41
N THR A 286 -9.59 -3.00 6.06
CA THR A 286 -10.20 -2.35 7.22
C THR A 286 -10.08 -0.84 7.15
N ILE A 287 -11.22 -0.15 7.21
CA ILE A 287 -11.28 1.32 7.15
C ILE A 287 -10.48 1.99 8.28
N SER A 288 -10.49 1.39 9.49
CA SER A 288 -9.80 1.92 10.66
C SER A 288 -8.28 1.82 10.63
N SER A 289 -7.72 1.08 9.67
CA SER A 289 -6.27 0.99 9.45
C SER A 289 -5.60 2.35 9.30
N SER A 290 -6.34 3.32 8.77
CA SER A 290 -5.84 4.66 8.54
C SER A 290 -5.88 5.52 9.81
N PHE A 291 -6.47 5.15 10.95
CA PHE A 291 -6.82 6.17 11.98
C PHE A 291 -5.86 6.34 13.19
N SER A 292 -4.68 5.71 13.22
CA SER A 292 -3.74 5.82 14.36
C SER A 292 -3.08 7.17 14.52
N VAL A 293 -2.72 7.81 13.40
CA VAL A 293 -1.88 9.01 13.41
C VAL A 293 -2.58 10.05 12.57
N SER A 294 -2.76 11.24 13.16
CA SER A 294 -3.26 12.41 12.44
C SER A 294 -2.26 12.74 11.32
N PRO A 295 -2.73 12.87 10.08
CA PRO A 295 -1.87 13.16 8.95
C PRO A 295 -1.25 14.57 9.00
N LEU A 296 -1.82 15.50 9.77
CA LEU A 296 -1.41 16.91 9.79
C LEU A 296 -0.40 17.24 10.90
N PHE A 297 -0.19 16.34 11.87
CA PHE A 297 0.65 16.59 13.04
C PHE A 297 1.52 15.37 13.37
N THR A 298 2.49 15.08 12.52
CA THR A 298 3.54 14.09 12.83
C THR A 298 4.65 14.79 13.61
N GLY A 299 4.58 14.79 14.94
CA GLY A 299 5.50 15.48 15.85
C GLY A 299 6.97 14.99 15.88
N SER A 300 7.52 14.48 14.76
CA SER A 300 8.91 14.02 14.67
C SER A 300 9.61 14.57 13.42
N SER A 301 10.72 15.25 13.68
CA SER A 301 11.57 16.09 12.83
C SER A 301 12.23 15.41 11.62
N SER A 302 11.93 15.87 10.40
CA SER A 302 12.90 16.22 9.35
C SER A 302 12.14 16.76 8.12
N GLY A 303 12.12 18.08 7.96
CA GLY A 303 11.42 18.78 6.88
C GLY A 303 9.98 19.13 7.24
N ASP A 304 9.69 20.42 7.41
CA ASP A 304 8.32 20.88 7.64
C ASP A 304 7.50 20.65 6.37
N PHE A 305 6.55 19.70 6.41
CA PHE A 305 5.53 19.58 5.36
C PHE A 305 4.55 20.74 5.51
N GLN A 306 4.83 21.85 4.80
CA GLN A 306 4.03 23.06 4.91
C GLN A 306 2.78 22.96 4.02
N VAL A 307 1.61 22.99 4.66
CA VAL A 307 0.31 23.13 3.99
C VAL A 307 -0.13 24.60 4.04
N PRO A 308 -0.50 25.22 2.91
CA PRO A 308 -0.96 26.60 2.89
C PRO A 308 -2.20 26.82 3.78
N LEU A 309 -2.24 27.93 4.53
CA LEU A 309 -3.35 28.24 5.45
C LEU A 309 -4.72 28.28 4.76
N ASP A 310 -4.79 28.83 3.55
CA ASP A 310 -6.05 28.91 2.81
C ASP A 310 -6.57 27.53 2.41
N MET A 311 -5.66 26.58 2.16
CA MET A 311 -6.02 25.19 1.91
C MET A 311 -6.57 24.51 3.17
N LEU A 312 -5.98 24.76 4.34
CA LEU A 312 -6.50 24.27 5.62
C LEU A 312 -7.89 24.84 5.93
N ARG A 313 -8.12 26.14 5.69
CA ARG A 313 -9.43 26.76 5.85
C ARG A 313 -10.47 26.12 4.94
N GLN A 314 -10.11 25.89 3.68
CA GLN A 314 -10.98 25.25 2.72
C GLN A 314 -11.27 23.78 3.08
N LEU A 315 -10.27 23.07 3.62
CA LEU A 315 -10.42 21.71 4.12
C LEU A 315 -11.42 21.66 5.27
N LEU A 316 -11.28 22.55 6.25
CA LEU A 316 -12.21 22.65 7.38
C LEU A 316 -13.64 22.91 6.93
N HIS A 317 -13.82 23.83 5.97
CA HIS A 317 -15.14 24.10 5.41
C HIS A 317 -15.73 22.86 4.70
N MET A 318 -14.92 22.13 3.93
CA MET A 318 -15.39 20.88 3.31
C MET A 318 -15.75 19.81 4.34
N VAL A 319 -14.93 19.66 5.39
CA VAL A 319 -15.17 18.71 6.48
C VAL A 319 -16.51 18.99 7.13
N GLU A 320 -16.80 20.25 7.47
CA GLU A 320 -18.09 20.68 8.05
C GLU A 320 -19.27 20.25 7.17
N GLN A 321 -19.15 20.42 5.85
CA GLN A 321 -20.20 20.02 4.91
C GLN A 321 -20.36 18.50 4.82
N PHE A 322 -19.26 17.75 4.75
CA PHE A 322 -19.27 16.28 4.67
C PHE A 322 -19.85 15.62 5.92
N VAL A 323 -19.57 16.16 7.10
CA VAL A 323 -20.05 15.58 8.37
C VAL A 323 -21.41 16.13 8.81
N SER A 324 -22.04 16.98 7.99
CA SER A 324 -23.37 17.49 8.27
C SER A 324 -24.41 16.36 8.30
N GLU A 325 -25.34 16.42 9.24
CA GLU A 325 -26.38 15.40 9.42
C GLU A 325 -27.21 15.21 8.14
N SER A 326 -27.51 16.30 7.43
CA SER A 326 -28.25 16.26 6.17
C SER A 326 -27.49 15.53 5.07
N PHE A 327 -26.18 15.75 4.94
CA PHE A 327 -25.35 15.07 3.96
C PHE A 327 -25.26 13.57 4.25
N LEU A 328 -24.93 13.19 5.50
CA LEU A 328 -24.76 11.79 5.89
C LEU A 328 -26.08 11.01 5.75
N LYS A 329 -27.20 11.59 6.19
CA LYS A 329 -28.53 10.97 6.01
C LYS A 329 -28.90 10.84 4.53
N SER A 330 -28.58 11.82 3.70
CA SER A 330 -28.82 11.75 2.25
C SER A 330 -28.09 10.55 1.61
N MET A 331 -26.86 10.28 2.03
CA MET A 331 -26.09 9.12 1.54
C MET A 331 -26.68 7.78 2.00
N ASP A 332 -27.09 7.68 3.25
CA ASP A 332 -27.74 6.46 3.75
C ASP A 332 -29.10 6.21 3.10
N ASN A 333 -29.89 7.27 2.88
CA ASN A 333 -31.16 7.18 2.15
C ASN A 333 -30.93 6.72 0.72
N THR A 334 -29.95 7.30 0.01
CA THR A 334 -29.61 6.92 -1.37
C THR A 334 -29.22 5.44 -1.45
N LEU A 335 -28.42 4.95 -0.50
CA LEU A 335 -28.04 3.54 -0.42
C LEU A 335 -29.25 2.64 -0.15
N SER A 336 -30.13 3.04 0.77
CA SER A 336 -31.33 2.29 1.14
C SER A 336 -32.28 2.17 -0.05
N GLU A 337 -32.57 3.28 -0.74
CA GLU A 337 -33.39 3.30 -1.96
C GLU A 337 -32.83 2.37 -3.05
N LEU A 338 -31.51 2.38 -3.27
CA LEU A 338 -30.87 1.51 -4.25
C LEU A 338 -31.05 0.03 -3.92
N LEU A 339 -30.91 -0.34 -2.64
CA LEU A 339 -31.07 -1.72 -2.16
C LEU A 339 -32.53 -2.19 -2.17
N GLU A 340 -33.48 -1.29 -1.93
CA GLU A 340 -34.92 -1.58 -2.07
C GLU A 340 -35.30 -1.88 -3.52
N ILE A 341 -34.75 -1.12 -4.48
CA ILE A 341 -34.98 -1.34 -5.92
C ILE A 341 -34.26 -2.60 -6.41
N ASN A 342 -33.11 -2.94 -5.81
CA ASN A 342 -32.26 -4.06 -6.22
C ASN A 342 -31.93 -4.99 -5.03
N PRO A 343 -32.87 -5.83 -4.56
CA PRO A 343 -32.69 -6.67 -3.37
C PRO A 343 -31.59 -7.74 -3.50
N GLY A 344 -31.19 -8.09 -4.73
CA GLY A 344 -30.05 -8.99 -5.01
C GLY A 344 -28.70 -8.28 -5.10
N PHE A 345 -28.67 -6.96 -4.95
CA PHE A 345 -27.46 -6.17 -5.10
C PHE A 345 -26.61 -6.22 -3.83
N HIS A 346 -25.34 -6.56 -3.99
CA HIS A 346 -24.42 -6.70 -2.87
C HIS A 346 -23.36 -5.61 -2.90
N LEU A 347 -23.52 -4.64 -2.00
CA LEU A 347 -22.51 -3.63 -1.69
C LEU A 347 -21.75 -4.00 -0.40
N TYR A 348 -20.49 -3.57 -0.35
CA TYR A 348 -19.62 -3.73 0.81
C TYR A 348 -20.20 -2.98 2.01
N TYR A 349 -20.48 -1.69 1.84
CA TYR A 349 -21.07 -0.83 2.87
C TYR A 349 -22.57 -1.07 3.02
N LYS A 350 -23.05 -1.07 4.26
CA LYS A 350 -24.48 -1.14 4.62
C LYS A 350 -25.06 0.22 5.01
N THR A 351 -24.19 1.13 5.43
CA THR A 351 -24.42 2.56 5.64
C THR A 351 -23.16 3.29 5.18
N PHE A 352 -23.32 4.55 4.80
CA PHE A 352 -22.20 5.44 4.47
C PHE A 352 -21.93 6.47 5.55
N SER A 353 -22.92 6.82 6.38
CA SER A 353 -22.78 7.82 7.43
C SER A 353 -21.58 7.59 8.36
N ASP A 354 -21.50 6.44 9.00
CA ASP A 354 -20.40 6.08 9.91
C ASP A 354 -19.02 6.09 9.23
N PRO A 355 -18.78 5.34 8.13
CA PRO A 355 -17.47 5.33 7.49
C PRO A 355 -17.06 6.71 6.96
N LEU A 356 -17.99 7.50 6.41
CA LEU A 356 -17.71 8.86 5.96
C LEU A 356 -17.37 9.77 7.13
N TYR A 357 -18.17 9.76 8.20
CA TYR A 357 -17.92 10.58 9.38
C TYR A 357 -16.53 10.32 9.94
N VAL A 358 -16.18 9.05 10.15
CA VAL A 358 -14.88 8.69 10.73
C VAL A 358 -13.73 9.03 9.77
N ALA A 359 -13.83 8.67 8.48
CA ALA A 359 -12.76 8.94 7.51
C ALA A 359 -12.51 10.44 7.32
N ILE A 360 -13.57 11.24 7.23
CA ILE A 360 -13.47 12.70 7.06
C ILE A 360 -12.99 13.38 8.34
N PHE A 361 -13.47 12.95 9.51
CA PHE A 361 -13.02 13.54 10.77
C PHE A 361 -11.54 13.24 11.04
N LYS A 362 -11.08 12.02 10.73
CA LYS A 362 -9.68 11.58 10.92
C LYS A 362 -8.69 12.11 9.87
N MET A 363 -9.19 12.89 8.91
CA MET A 363 -8.37 13.67 7.99
C MET A 363 -7.78 14.92 8.64
N LEU A 364 -8.45 15.44 9.68
CA LEU A 364 -7.92 16.45 10.60
C LEU A 364 -7.00 15.75 11.62
#